data_AF-A0A3M7SHV3-F1
#
_entry.id   AF-A0A3M7SHV3-F1
#
_cell.length_a   1.000
_cell.length_b   1.000
_cell.length_c   1.000
_cell.angle_alpha   90.00
_cell.angle_beta   90.00
_cell.angle_gamma   90.00
#
_symmetry.space_group_name_H-M   'P 1'
#
loop_
_entity.id
_entity.type
_entity.pdbx_description
1 polymer ?
#
loop_
_entity_poly.entity_id
_entity_poly.type
_entity_poly.pdbx_seq_one_letter_code
_entity_poly.pdbx_strand_id
1 'polypeptide(L)'
;MSEIQTDFRSNNQKVLMFKNESLTSQEAFSLLANFDPKIDPSTTELNKPQGGEVFYFYTEDPKESEDWKMDKNTWYNNGQKLRPGKVNPGEPQVYKIYHLLKIGNEKYKDFVKYVLMLPNTKLPVIVQYIGNHEIYKTSCHGNSKNANTVFERKLPLDVVVLIFHKLSVYYHNQIIRGFCNRGNYVLKDDYSRLLRDFENVVFRPTVTIESIVSDFKNCNLESIFEQKLNIEDSTNSNTSSNSDSTPENSVVSIEPVTTDVPKNSKIMRAKWFVEKGLIQFCSQMGCFNIRDVNNNVFMVTLYPKPVCSCYEKTDCSHIIAVQISIGAVDVVKKVNSKLKLTKLKEKKNLKSGRKYRDNEDEEIVPVKNSTKNSKKNKNIEENMALNVGKDGSNVNEIVNEQSVEVTGSTDSNELRVYPKILKKKQKNILLLNDKDFDFKKLINESDLLIKPEDLPDGVVNIDFFIYRNCFSDEGYLSIMSVVENKKKHLNPKRDRKLKTNN
;
A
#
# COMPACT_ATOMS: atom_id res chain seq x y z
N MET A 1 30.42 -28.04 18.92
CA MET A 1 29.37 -27.03 18.74
C MET A 1 30.08 -25.69 18.67
N SER A 2 30.12 -25.05 17.51
CA SER A 2 30.65 -23.70 17.35
C SER A 2 29.68 -22.70 17.98
N GLU A 3 30.19 -21.81 18.82
CA GLU A 3 29.44 -20.74 19.47
C GLU A 3 28.75 -19.85 18.42
N ILE A 4 27.43 -19.68 18.53
CA ILE A 4 26.66 -18.80 17.63
C ILE A 4 26.81 -17.37 18.16
N GLN A 5 27.68 -16.57 17.53
CA GLN A 5 27.73 -15.13 17.78
C GLN A 5 26.58 -14.43 17.05
N THR A 6 25.78 -13.66 17.79
CA THR A 6 24.70 -12.82 17.26
C THR A 6 25.15 -11.37 17.27
N ASP A 7 25.52 -10.83 16.10
CA ASP A 7 25.85 -9.40 15.94
C ASP A 7 24.56 -8.59 15.73
N PHE A 8 24.36 -7.58 16.58
CA PHE A 8 23.24 -6.64 16.45
C PHE A 8 23.63 -5.47 15.56
N ARG A 9 22.99 -5.34 14.39
CA ARG A 9 23.07 -4.14 13.55
C ARG A 9 21.88 -3.21 13.79
N SER A 10 22.05 -1.93 13.47
CA SER A 10 21.09 -0.83 13.76
C SER A 10 19.78 -0.85 12.97
N ASN A 11 19.43 -1.97 12.34
CA ASN A 11 18.16 -2.22 11.65
C ASN A 11 17.62 -3.54 12.22
N ASN A 12 16.31 -3.78 12.21
CA ASN A 12 15.64 -4.98 12.75
C ASN A 12 16.07 -6.34 12.11
N GLN A 13 17.22 -6.39 11.44
CA GLN A 13 17.93 -7.59 11.01
C GLN A 13 18.67 -8.22 12.17
N LYS A 14 18.32 -9.46 12.46
CA LYS A 14 19.08 -10.32 13.34
C LYS A 14 19.71 -11.42 12.50
N VAL A 15 21.03 -11.37 12.39
CA VAL A 15 21.82 -12.38 11.70
C VAL A 15 21.83 -13.64 12.58
N LEU A 16 21.42 -14.78 12.01
CA LEU A 16 21.41 -16.06 12.71
C LEU A 16 22.83 -16.54 12.95
N MET A 17 23.66 -16.53 11.91
CA MET A 17 25.07 -16.89 11.96
C MET A 17 25.81 -16.36 10.73
N PHE A 18 27.15 -16.36 10.81
CA PHE A 18 28.02 -16.07 9.67
C PHE A 18 28.69 -17.34 9.16
N LYS A 19 28.52 -17.66 7.88
CA LYS A 19 29.12 -18.82 7.21
C LYS A 19 29.37 -18.54 5.73
N ASN A 20 30.65 -18.44 5.37
CA ASN A 20 31.11 -18.21 3.98
C ASN A 20 30.91 -19.41 3.05
N GLU A 21 30.61 -20.59 3.59
CA GLU A 21 30.32 -21.80 2.83
C GLU A 21 28.84 -22.14 2.86
N SER A 22 28.35 -22.80 1.80
CA SER A 22 26.97 -23.26 1.77
C SER A 22 26.65 -24.14 2.97
N LEU A 23 25.51 -23.87 3.63
CA LEU A 23 24.94 -24.82 4.59
C LEU A 23 24.76 -26.19 3.93
N THR A 24 25.12 -27.23 4.68
CA THR A 24 24.84 -28.61 4.32
C THR A 24 23.34 -28.90 4.50
N SER A 25 22.82 -29.96 3.87
CA SER A 25 21.41 -30.31 4.04
C SER A 25 21.07 -30.64 5.49
N GLN A 26 21.99 -31.28 6.23
CA GLN A 26 21.81 -31.64 7.63
C GLN A 26 21.76 -30.42 8.53
N GLU A 27 22.69 -29.47 8.37
CA GLU A 27 22.68 -28.21 9.13
C GLU A 27 21.40 -27.42 8.86
N ALA A 28 21.02 -27.26 7.58
CA ALA A 28 19.82 -26.55 7.21
C ALA A 28 18.56 -27.21 7.79
N PHE A 29 18.48 -28.54 7.77
CA PHE A 29 17.38 -29.27 8.40
C PHE A 29 17.35 -29.08 9.91
N SER A 30 18.49 -29.25 10.60
CA SER A 30 18.56 -29.06 12.05
C SER A 30 18.18 -27.65 12.47
N LEU A 31 18.54 -26.64 11.69
CA LEU A 31 18.11 -25.26 11.90
C LEU A 31 16.59 -25.12 11.70
N LEU A 32 16.07 -25.53 10.53
CA LEU A 32 14.64 -25.39 10.22
C LEU A 32 13.71 -26.23 11.13
N ALA A 33 14.14 -27.43 11.52
CA ALA A 33 13.34 -28.35 12.33
C ALA A 33 13.26 -27.93 13.80
N ASN A 34 14.26 -27.19 14.28
CA ASN A 34 14.30 -26.67 15.64
C ASN A 34 13.86 -25.20 15.73
N PHE A 35 13.38 -24.61 14.62
CA PHE A 35 12.96 -23.22 14.61
C PHE A 35 11.73 -23.01 15.51
N ASP A 36 11.84 -22.09 16.46
CA ASP A 36 10.74 -21.61 17.30
C ASP A 36 10.54 -20.10 17.05
N PRO A 37 9.40 -19.68 16.47
CA PRO A 37 9.15 -18.26 16.18
C PRO A 37 9.12 -17.35 17.42
N LYS A 38 9.01 -17.90 18.63
CA LYS A 38 9.03 -17.13 19.88
C LYS A 38 10.44 -16.86 20.40
N ILE A 39 11.38 -17.73 20.08
CA ILE A 39 12.75 -17.71 20.61
C ILE A 39 13.71 -17.25 19.52
N ASP A 40 13.56 -17.82 18.32
CA ASP A 40 14.47 -17.58 17.22
C ASP A 40 14.21 -16.23 16.58
N PRO A 41 15.26 -15.43 16.40
CA PRO A 41 15.13 -14.14 15.79
C PRO A 41 14.83 -14.27 14.30
N SER A 42 13.60 -13.98 13.90
CA SER A 42 13.26 -13.81 12.49
C SER A 42 13.51 -12.37 12.06
N THR A 43 13.98 -12.21 10.83
CA THR A 43 14.09 -10.88 10.20
C THR A 43 12.89 -10.69 9.28
N THR A 44 12.16 -9.58 9.45
CA THR A 44 11.04 -9.21 8.56
C THR A 44 11.49 -8.48 7.31
N GLU A 45 12.59 -7.73 7.37
CA GLU A 45 13.15 -6.98 6.24
C GLU A 45 14.64 -7.24 6.09
N LEU A 46 15.06 -7.76 4.93
CA LEU A 46 16.47 -7.90 4.55
C LEU A 46 16.91 -6.63 3.79
N ASN A 47 18.01 -6.02 4.19
CA ASN A 47 18.48 -4.75 3.64
C ASN A 47 19.98 -4.85 3.54
N LYS A 48 20.48 -5.06 2.31
CA LYS A 48 21.92 -5.09 2.03
C LYS A 48 22.69 -6.16 2.83
N PRO A 49 22.25 -7.43 2.78
CA PRO A 49 22.95 -8.52 3.46
C PRO A 49 24.37 -8.67 2.93
N GLN A 50 25.31 -8.97 3.82
CA GLN A 50 26.70 -9.24 3.49
C GLN A 50 26.90 -10.71 3.14
N GLY A 51 27.98 -10.98 2.38
CA GLY A 51 28.40 -12.35 2.10
C GLY A 51 28.79 -13.05 3.40
N GLY A 52 28.30 -14.27 3.58
CA GLY A 52 28.44 -15.04 4.79
C GLY A 52 27.21 -14.99 5.70
N GLU A 53 26.36 -13.96 5.61
CA GLU A 53 25.23 -13.84 6.53
C GLU A 53 24.13 -14.88 6.23
N VAL A 54 23.65 -15.50 7.32
CA VAL A 54 22.53 -16.44 7.33
C VAL A 54 21.41 -15.84 8.17
N PHE A 55 20.17 -15.92 7.68
CA PHE A 55 18.98 -15.39 8.34
C PHE A 55 17.87 -16.43 8.41
N TYR A 56 17.09 -16.41 9.49
CA TYR A 56 15.72 -16.91 9.46
C TYR A 56 14.78 -15.83 8.92
N PHE A 57 13.90 -16.24 8.03
CA PHE A 57 12.73 -15.47 7.66
C PHE A 57 11.45 -16.25 8.00
N TYR A 58 10.57 -15.59 8.73
CA TYR A 58 9.28 -16.11 9.17
C TYR A 58 8.29 -14.95 9.30
N THR A 59 7.04 -15.20 8.93
CA THR A 59 5.90 -14.29 9.12
C THR A 59 4.65 -15.13 9.36
N GLU A 60 3.73 -14.60 10.16
CA GLU A 60 2.42 -15.21 10.39
C GLU A 60 1.43 -14.90 9.27
N ASP A 61 1.62 -13.78 8.54
CA ASP A 61 0.74 -13.40 7.42
C ASP A 61 1.12 -14.17 6.15
N PRO A 62 0.22 -15.04 5.62
CA PRO A 62 0.48 -15.75 4.37
C PRO A 62 0.78 -14.85 3.17
N LYS A 63 0.30 -13.60 3.18
CA LYS A 63 0.56 -12.61 2.10
C LYS A 63 2.01 -12.16 2.06
N GLU A 64 2.68 -12.19 3.20
CA GLU A 64 4.08 -11.78 3.37
C GLU A 64 5.05 -12.96 3.24
N SER A 65 4.55 -14.17 2.98
CA SER A 65 5.38 -15.40 2.93
C SER A 65 6.51 -15.38 1.89
N GLU A 66 6.50 -14.41 0.97
CA GLU A 66 7.55 -14.19 -0.01
C GLU A 66 8.42 -12.94 0.25
N ASP A 67 8.22 -12.23 1.35
CA ASP A 67 8.93 -10.98 1.63
C ASP A 67 10.43 -11.19 1.90
N TRP A 68 10.87 -12.43 2.17
CA TRP A 68 12.30 -12.80 2.14
C TRP A 68 12.99 -12.49 0.80
N LYS A 69 12.21 -12.32 -0.27
CA LYS A 69 12.76 -11.89 -1.57
C LYS A 69 13.20 -10.42 -1.52
N MET A 70 12.62 -9.59 -0.66
CA MET A 70 12.81 -8.13 -0.60
C MET A 70 14.14 -7.69 0.03
N ASP A 71 15.26 -8.26 -0.42
CA ASP A 71 16.61 -7.96 0.07
C ASP A 71 17.31 -6.77 -0.62
N LYS A 72 16.56 -6.03 -1.46
CA LYS A 72 17.01 -4.91 -2.31
C LYS A 72 18.03 -5.27 -3.39
N ASN A 73 18.12 -6.56 -3.76
CA ASN A 73 18.91 -7.03 -4.89
C ASN A 73 18.01 -7.66 -5.96
N THR A 74 18.43 -7.61 -7.23
CA THR A 74 17.75 -8.36 -8.29
C THR A 74 18.40 -9.72 -8.46
N TRP A 75 17.59 -10.78 -8.52
CA TRP A 75 18.08 -12.15 -8.57
C TRP A 75 17.60 -12.88 -9.82
N TYR A 76 18.49 -13.68 -10.41
CA TYR A 76 18.13 -14.70 -11.39
C TYR A 76 17.96 -16.04 -10.69
N ASN A 77 16.73 -16.57 -10.68
CA ASN A 77 16.47 -17.92 -10.16
C ASN A 77 17.06 -18.95 -11.14
N ASN A 78 18.10 -19.65 -10.70
CA ASN A 78 18.81 -20.63 -11.51
C ASN A 78 18.27 -22.07 -11.30
N GLY A 79 17.04 -22.18 -10.83
CA GLY A 79 16.32 -23.43 -10.63
C GLY A 79 16.24 -23.86 -9.16
N GLN A 80 15.22 -24.68 -8.89
CA GLN A 80 15.07 -25.39 -7.63
C GLN A 80 15.71 -26.76 -7.80
N LYS A 81 16.64 -27.11 -6.91
CA LYS A 81 17.14 -28.49 -6.82
C LYS A 81 16.64 -29.05 -5.51
N LEU A 82 15.75 -30.05 -5.58
CA LEU A 82 15.61 -30.96 -4.45
C LEU A 82 17.00 -31.58 -4.27
N ARG A 83 17.62 -31.37 -3.12
CA ARG A 83 18.78 -32.17 -2.75
C ARG A 83 18.20 -33.43 -2.12
N PRO A 84 18.04 -34.54 -2.87
CA PRO A 84 17.83 -35.81 -2.19
C PRO A 84 18.98 -35.95 -1.19
N GLY A 85 18.69 -36.35 0.05
CA GLY A 85 19.73 -36.84 0.97
C GLY A 85 20.47 -37.91 0.18
N LYS A 86 21.67 -37.58 -0.31
CA LYS A 86 22.25 -38.27 -1.46
C LYS A 86 22.80 -39.64 -1.08
N VAL A 87 22.67 -40.06 0.18
CA VAL A 87 23.41 -41.20 0.68
C VAL A 87 22.51 -42.20 1.42
N ASN A 88 21.47 -41.77 2.14
CA ASN A 88 20.71 -42.70 3.00
C ASN A 88 19.19 -42.48 2.94
N PRO A 89 18.38 -43.55 2.70
CA PRO A 89 16.94 -43.53 2.94
C PRO A 89 16.69 -43.17 4.42
N GLY A 90 16.12 -41.99 4.66
CA GLY A 90 15.91 -41.45 6.02
C GLY A 90 16.66 -40.15 6.30
N GLU A 91 17.59 -39.74 5.43
CA GLU A 91 18.18 -38.40 5.56
C GLU A 91 17.12 -37.31 5.31
N PRO A 92 17.10 -36.28 6.17
CA PRO A 92 16.16 -35.19 6.02
C PRO A 92 16.34 -34.47 4.68
N GLN A 93 15.22 -34.25 3.99
CA GLN A 93 15.21 -33.53 2.73
C GLN A 93 15.05 -32.04 2.99
N VAL A 94 15.80 -31.22 2.24
CA VAL A 94 15.68 -29.76 2.25
C VAL A 94 15.65 -29.28 0.80
N TYR A 95 14.69 -28.42 0.46
CA TYR A 95 14.67 -27.73 -0.83
C TYR A 95 15.70 -26.61 -0.82
N LYS A 96 16.58 -26.62 -1.83
CA LYS A 96 17.58 -25.57 -2.01
C LYS A 96 17.33 -24.84 -3.33
N ILE A 97 17.00 -23.56 -3.23
CA ILE A 97 16.82 -22.67 -4.38
C ILE A 97 18.08 -21.80 -4.53
N TYR A 98 18.65 -21.79 -5.73
CA TYR A 98 19.88 -21.05 -6.03
C TYR A 98 19.57 -19.80 -6.85
N HIS A 99 20.03 -18.65 -6.35
CA HIS A 99 19.87 -17.36 -6.99
C HIS A 99 21.24 -16.76 -7.30
N LEU A 100 21.41 -16.33 -8.55
CA LEU A 100 22.55 -15.53 -9.00
C LEU A 100 22.19 -14.06 -8.95
N LEU A 101 23.12 -13.22 -8.49
CA LEU A 101 22.93 -11.77 -8.53
C LEU A 101 22.77 -11.31 -9.99
N LYS A 102 21.82 -10.41 -10.24
CA LYS A 102 21.57 -9.83 -11.55
C LYS A 102 21.77 -8.31 -11.47
N ILE A 103 22.67 -7.77 -12.28
CA ILE A 103 22.88 -6.32 -12.43
C ILE A 103 22.66 -6.00 -13.91
N GLY A 104 21.66 -5.17 -14.19
CA GLY A 104 21.20 -4.94 -15.57
C GLY A 104 20.74 -6.25 -16.23
N ASN A 105 21.39 -6.66 -17.32
CA ASN A 105 21.10 -7.92 -18.02
C ASN A 105 22.11 -9.04 -17.72
N GLU A 106 23.14 -8.74 -16.93
CA GLU A 106 24.22 -9.67 -16.64
C GLU A 106 23.97 -10.46 -15.35
N LYS A 107 24.59 -11.64 -15.26
CA LYS A 107 24.51 -12.54 -14.11
C LYS A 107 25.89 -12.62 -13.45
N TYR A 108 25.93 -12.42 -12.15
CA TYR A 108 27.15 -12.43 -11.35
C TYR A 108 27.16 -13.67 -10.46
N LYS A 109 28.25 -14.43 -10.50
CA LYS A 109 28.45 -15.65 -9.70
C LYS A 109 29.18 -15.39 -8.38
N ASP A 110 29.80 -14.22 -8.27
CA ASP A 110 30.63 -13.84 -7.13
C ASP A 110 29.79 -13.47 -5.91
N PHE A 111 28.48 -13.26 -6.07
CA PHE A 111 27.55 -13.06 -4.97
C PHE A 111 26.26 -13.83 -5.24
N VAL A 112 25.94 -14.77 -4.36
CA VAL A 112 24.84 -15.73 -4.55
C VAL A 112 23.95 -15.79 -3.33
N LYS A 113 22.67 -16.05 -3.57
CA LYS A 113 21.67 -16.27 -2.52
C LYS A 113 21.17 -17.71 -2.59
N TYR A 114 21.20 -18.38 -1.44
CA TYR A 114 20.56 -19.67 -1.23
C TYR A 114 19.32 -19.50 -0.36
N VAL A 115 18.25 -20.16 -0.76
CA VAL A 115 17.01 -20.24 0.02
C VAL A 115 16.76 -21.70 0.34
N LEU A 116 16.66 -22.02 1.62
CA LEU A 116 16.56 -23.37 2.14
C LEU A 116 15.22 -23.52 2.87
N MET A 117 14.47 -24.58 2.56
CA MET A 117 13.11 -24.79 3.07
C MET A 117 12.85 -26.28 3.32
N LEU A 118 12.02 -26.61 4.31
CA LEU A 118 11.57 -28.00 4.51
C LEU A 118 10.52 -28.37 3.45
N PRO A 119 10.49 -29.64 3.00
CA PRO A 119 9.46 -30.13 2.10
C PRO A 119 8.06 -29.91 2.65
N ASN A 120 7.13 -29.55 1.77
CA ASN A 120 5.72 -29.30 2.09
C ASN A 120 5.47 -28.11 3.05
N THR A 121 6.50 -27.34 3.39
CA THR A 121 6.37 -26.10 4.16
C THR A 121 6.81 -24.92 3.31
N LYS A 122 6.14 -23.77 3.48
CA LYS A 122 6.57 -22.51 2.86
C LYS A 122 7.42 -21.65 3.80
N LEU A 123 7.22 -21.80 5.11
CA LEU A 123 7.90 -21.08 6.18
C LEU A 123 8.16 -22.06 7.35
N PRO A 124 9.18 -21.81 8.19
CA PRO A 124 10.21 -20.78 8.02
C PRO A 124 11.12 -21.07 6.82
N VAL A 125 11.86 -20.05 6.35
CA VAL A 125 12.92 -20.24 5.35
C VAL A 125 14.24 -19.72 5.89
N ILE A 126 15.33 -20.39 5.53
CA ILE A 126 16.69 -19.88 5.76
C ILE A 126 17.16 -19.20 4.48
N VAL A 127 17.63 -17.97 4.62
CA VAL A 127 18.25 -17.22 3.53
C VAL A 127 19.74 -17.06 3.84
N GLN A 128 20.60 -17.57 2.96
CA GLN A 128 22.04 -17.47 3.09
C GLN A 128 22.62 -16.71 1.90
N TYR A 129 23.46 -15.72 2.19
CA TYR A 129 24.20 -14.95 1.19
C TYR A 129 25.66 -15.40 1.19
N ILE A 130 26.26 -15.63 0.02
CA ILE A 130 27.66 -16.06 -0.09
C ILE A 130 28.37 -15.23 -1.16
N GLY A 131 29.60 -14.82 -0.86
CA GLY A 131 30.52 -14.20 -1.83
C GLY A 131 30.76 -12.70 -1.60
N ASN A 132 31.26 -12.00 -2.60
CA ASN A 132 31.63 -10.59 -2.47
C ASN A 132 30.42 -9.66 -2.57
N HIS A 133 30.00 -9.12 -1.43
CA HIS A 133 28.87 -8.21 -1.31
C HIS A 133 29.18 -6.79 -1.79
N GLU A 134 30.42 -6.43 -2.09
CA GLU A 134 30.75 -5.09 -2.62
C GLU A 134 30.29 -4.91 -4.08
N ILE A 135 30.01 -6.03 -4.78
CA ILE A 135 29.68 -6.04 -6.21
C ILE A 135 28.22 -5.62 -6.45
N TYR A 136 27.31 -5.82 -5.48
CA TYR A 136 25.90 -5.53 -5.73
C TYR A 136 25.64 -4.03 -5.76
N LYS A 137 24.85 -3.60 -6.74
CA LYS A 137 24.26 -2.26 -6.77
C LYS A 137 22.85 -2.37 -6.24
N THR A 138 22.48 -1.49 -5.33
CA THR A 138 21.09 -1.42 -4.83
C THR A 138 20.19 -1.21 -6.04
N SER A 139 19.41 -2.22 -6.37
CA SER A 139 18.51 -2.21 -7.50
C SER A 139 17.09 -2.35 -7.00
N CYS A 140 16.16 -1.90 -7.82
CA CYS A 140 14.76 -2.02 -7.51
C CYS A 140 14.36 -3.51 -7.58
N HIS A 141 13.85 -4.06 -6.48
CA HIS A 141 13.45 -5.47 -6.43
C HIS A 141 12.19 -5.74 -7.28
N GLY A 142 12.06 -6.96 -7.82
CA GLY A 142 10.80 -7.49 -8.34
C GLY A 142 10.63 -7.45 -9.85
N ASN A 143 9.63 -8.20 -10.35
CA ASN A 143 9.24 -8.34 -11.75
C ASN A 143 8.82 -7.03 -12.46
N SER A 144 9.13 -5.86 -11.90
CA SER A 144 9.04 -4.60 -12.64
C SER A 144 9.98 -4.68 -13.82
N LYS A 145 9.43 -4.62 -15.03
CA LYS A 145 10.23 -4.49 -16.26
C LYS A 145 11.00 -3.17 -16.31
N ASN A 146 10.74 -2.25 -15.38
CA ASN A 146 11.32 -0.92 -15.35
C ASN A 146 12.47 -0.88 -14.34
N ALA A 147 13.71 -0.90 -14.86
CA ALA A 147 14.93 -0.89 -14.04
C ALA A 147 15.09 0.37 -13.16
N ASN A 148 14.32 1.43 -13.44
CA ASN A 148 14.42 2.72 -12.76
C ASN A 148 13.40 2.94 -11.62
N THR A 149 12.47 2.01 -11.38
CA THR A 149 11.42 2.22 -10.36
C THR A 149 11.77 1.51 -9.07
N VAL A 150 12.28 2.23 -8.07
CA VAL A 150 12.54 1.70 -6.71
C VAL A 150 11.30 0.94 -6.23
N PHE A 151 11.48 -0.32 -5.85
CA PHE A 151 10.39 -1.11 -5.29
C PHE A 151 10.20 -0.65 -3.85
N GLU A 152 9.27 0.26 -3.69
CA GLU A 152 8.70 0.62 -2.41
C GLU A 152 7.58 -0.38 -2.13
N ARG A 153 7.54 -0.91 -0.90
CA ARG A 153 6.37 -1.65 -0.43
C ARG A 153 5.18 -0.72 -0.65
N LYS A 154 4.32 -1.06 -1.61
CA LYS A 154 3.17 -0.22 -1.91
C LYS A 154 2.27 -0.28 -0.69
N LEU A 155 2.19 0.82 0.02
CA LEU A 155 1.23 0.98 1.10
C LEU A 155 -0.15 0.64 0.55
N PRO A 156 -0.94 -0.17 1.27
CA PRO A 156 -2.34 -0.39 0.91
C PRO A 156 -3.06 0.95 0.71
N LEU A 157 -3.88 1.05 -0.33
CA LEU A 157 -4.52 2.32 -0.72
C LEU A 157 -5.40 2.89 0.41
N ASP A 158 -6.06 2.02 1.14
CA ASP A 158 -6.82 2.30 2.35
C ASP A 158 -5.97 2.97 3.44
N VAL A 159 -4.75 2.47 3.71
CA VAL A 159 -3.81 3.11 4.65
C VAL A 159 -3.45 4.52 4.18
N VAL A 160 -3.11 4.66 2.90
CA VAL A 160 -2.74 5.95 2.30
C VAL A 160 -3.88 6.96 2.41
N VAL A 161 -5.11 6.55 2.08
CA VAL A 161 -6.30 7.40 2.17
C VAL A 161 -6.58 7.83 3.61
N LEU A 162 -6.46 6.91 4.57
CA LEU A 162 -6.66 7.22 6.00
C LEU A 162 -5.64 8.23 6.51
N ILE A 163 -4.38 8.10 6.09
CA ILE A 163 -3.30 9.00 6.50
C ILE A 163 -3.49 10.38 5.88
N PHE A 164 -3.86 10.46 4.60
CA PHE A 164 -4.21 11.73 3.98
C PHE A 164 -5.43 12.39 4.63
N HIS A 165 -6.43 11.61 5.03
CA HIS A 165 -7.55 12.14 5.80
C HIS A 165 -7.08 12.73 7.13
N LYS A 166 -6.28 12.01 7.93
CA LYS A 166 -5.73 12.53 9.20
C LYS A 166 -4.90 13.81 9.00
N LEU A 167 -4.04 13.83 7.97
CA LEU A 167 -3.25 15.02 7.60
C LEU A 167 -4.15 16.19 7.20
N SER A 168 -5.18 15.96 6.40
CA SER A 168 -6.11 17.02 5.97
C SER A 168 -6.82 17.66 7.17
N VAL A 169 -7.24 16.83 8.14
CA VAL A 169 -7.88 17.29 9.38
C VAL A 169 -6.89 18.07 10.25
N TYR A 170 -5.65 17.58 10.39
CA TYR A 170 -4.59 18.29 11.12
C TYR A 170 -4.32 19.68 10.52
N TYR A 171 -4.06 19.76 9.22
CA TYR A 171 -3.75 21.04 8.56
C TYR A 171 -4.95 21.98 8.54
N HIS A 172 -6.16 21.45 8.34
CA HIS A 172 -7.38 22.25 8.44
C HIS A 172 -7.49 22.93 9.81
N ASN A 173 -7.27 22.18 10.89
CA ASN A 173 -7.29 22.75 12.24
C ASN A 173 -6.16 23.75 12.47
N GLN A 174 -4.96 23.54 11.91
CA GLN A 174 -3.88 24.52 12.01
C GLN A 174 -4.21 25.84 11.29
N ILE A 175 -4.86 25.78 10.13
CA ILE A 175 -5.35 26.96 9.43
C ILE A 175 -6.40 27.69 10.27
N ILE A 176 -7.37 26.95 10.82
CA ILE A 176 -8.39 27.51 11.71
C ILE A 176 -7.75 28.17 12.94
N ARG A 177 -6.74 27.54 13.56
CA ARG A 177 -5.99 28.15 14.67
C ARG A 177 -5.35 29.46 14.25
N GLY A 178 -4.78 29.54 13.04
CA GLY A 178 -4.23 30.78 12.51
C GLY A 178 -5.26 31.89 12.33
N PHE A 179 -6.50 31.55 11.92
CA PHE A 179 -7.62 32.50 11.94
C PHE A 179 -8.00 32.97 13.35
N CYS A 180 -7.68 32.22 14.40
CA CYS A 180 -7.90 32.62 15.78
C CYS A 180 -6.65 33.26 16.43
N ASN A 181 -5.62 33.58 15.63
CA ASN A 181 -4.31 34.04 16.10
C ASN A 181 -3.67 33.09 17.14
N ARG A 182 -3.79 31.78 16.91
CA ARG A 182 -3.25 30.71 17.75
C ARG A 182 -2.46 29.71 16.91
N GLY A 183 -1.61 28.92 17.57
CA GLY A 183 -0.87 27.84 16.92
C GLY A 183 0.38 28.34 16.17
N ASN A 184 0.85 27.51 15.23
CA ASN A 184 2.11 27.77 14.52
C ASN A 184 1.93 28.60 13.25
N TYR A 185 0.71 28.76 12.76
CA TYR A 185 0.42 29.54 11.56
C TYR A 185 -0.29 30.80 11.99
N VAL A 186 0.14 31.95 11.46
CA VAL A 186 -0.50 33.24 11.75
C VAL A 186 -0.95 33.85 10.43
N LEU A 187 -2.12 34.49 10.47
CA LEU A 187 -2.67 35.21 9.34
C LEU A 187 -1.81 36.44 9.05
N LYS A 188 -1.54 36.78 7.78
CA LYS A 188 -0.87 38.06 7.48
C LYS A 188 -1.71 39.25 7.98
N ASP A 189 -1.05 40.33 8.36
CA ASP A 189 -1.69 41.55 8.89
C ASP A 189 -2.77 42.11 7.95
N ASP A 190 -2.55 42.01 6.63
CA ASP A 190 -3.49 42.42 5.58
C ASP A 190 -4.85 41.68 5.65
N TYR A 191 -4.85 40.50 6.28
CA TYR A 191 -6.04 39.67 6.46
C TYR A 191 -6.57 39.69 7.89
N SER A 192 -6.03 40.50 8.80
CA SER A 192 -6.46 40.59 10.22
C SER A 192 -7.97 40.74 10.42
N ARG A 193 -8.69 41.35 9.47
CA ARG A 193 -10.16 41.43 9.45
C ARG A 193 -10.89 40.08 9.38
N LEU A 194 -10.21 39.01 8.97
CA LEU A 194 -10.74 37.65 8.90
C LEU A 194 -10.52 36.87 10.20
N LEU A 195 -9.92 37.49 11.22
CA LEU A 195 -9.75 36.88 12.52
C LEU A 195 -11.11 36.45 13.08
N ARG A 196 -11.11 35.27 13.70
CA ARG A 196 -12.27 34.67 14.32
C ARG A 196 -12.05 34.57 15.81
N ASP A 197 -13.13 34.71 16.56
CA ASP A 197 -13.11 34.42 17.97
C ASP A 197 -12.94 32.91 18.18
N PHE A 198 -12.03 32.53 19.08
CA PHE A 198 -11.69 31.15 19.35
C PHE A 198 -12.87 30.38 19.95
N GLU A 199 -13.69 31.03 20.77
CA GLU A 199 -14.83 30.40 21.45
C GLU A 199 -15.92 29.93 20.47
N ASN A 200 -16.00 30.56 19.30
CA ASN A 200 -17.02 30.27 18.29
C ASN A 200 -16.55 29.22 17.25
N VAL A 201 -15.39 28.63 17.45
CA VAL A 201 -14.74 27.77 16.46
C VAL A 201 -14.69 26.33 16.96
N VAL A 202 -15.34 25.44 16.22
CA VAL A 202 -15.34 24.00 16.51
C VAL A 202 -14.17 23.34 15.78
N PHE A 203 -13.23 22.80 16.55
CA PHE A 203 -12.12 22.02 16.02
C PHE A 203 -12.54 20.56 15.82
N ARG A 204 -12.13 19.98 14.70
CA ARG A 204 -12.26 18.53 14.50
C ARG A 204 -11.29 17.80 15.43
N PRO A 205 -11.60 16.61 15.95
CA PRO A 205 -10.63 15.80 16.67
C PRO A 205 -9.40 15.54 15.79
N THR A 206 -8.20 15.84 16.30
CA THR A 206 -6.95 15.62 15.57
C THR A 206 -5.96 14.85 16.41
N VAL A 207 -5.24 13.94 15.77
CA VAL A 207 -4.01 13.38 16.33
C VAL A 207 -2.82 14.30 16.03
N THR A 208 -1.75 14.17 16.80
CA THR A 208 -0.51 14.91 16.53
C THR A 208 0.17 14.39 15.26
N ILE A 209 1.05 15.21 14.66
CA ILE A 209 1.75 14.80 13.44
C ILE A 209 2.67 13.60 13.68
N GLU A 210 3.26 13.51 14.88
CA GLU A 210 4.11 12.40 15.31
C GLU A 210 3.31 11.09 15.37
N SER A 211 2.06 11.14 15.86
CA SER A 211 1.15 9.99 15.85
C SER A 211 0.81 9.58 14.43
N ILE A 212 0.53 10.52 13.52
CA ILE A 212 0.26 10.20 12.09
C ILE A 212 1.49 9.53 11.44
N VAL A 213 2.69 10.03 11.72
CA VAL A 213 3.94 9.46 11.19
C VAL A 213 4.21 8.07 11.78
N SER A 214 3.91 7.86 13.06
CA SER A 214 3.99 6.54 13.70
C SER A 214 3.03 5.54 13.03
N ASP A 215 1.77 5.94 12.82
CA ASP A 215 0.76 5.13 12.13
C ASP A 215 1.20 4.77 10.71
N PHE A 216 1.78 5.73 9.98
CA PHE A 216 2.33 5.52 8.64
C PHE A 216 3.47 4.50 8.62
N LYS A 217 4.43 4.64 9.55
CA LYS A 217 5.60 3.76 9.62
C LYS A 217 5.22 2.33 10.01
N ASN A 218 4.28 2.19 10.93
CA ASN A 218 3.91 0.89 11.48
C ASN A 218 2.86 0.16 10.63
N CYS A 219 2.25 0.82 9.64
CA CYS A 219 1.18 0.26 8.79
C CYS A 219 0.04 -0.41 9.59
N ASN A 220 -0.16 -0.02 10.85
CA ASN A 220 -1.06 -0.71 11.77
C ASN A 220 -2.49 -0.17 11.60
N LEU A 221 -3.24 -0.75 10.64
CA LEU A 221 -4.64 -0.43 10.39
C LEU A 221 -5.52 -0.62 11.62
N GLU A 222 -5.28 -1.66 12.42
CA GLU A 222 -6.08 -1.99 13.62
C GLU A 222 -6.13 -0.79 14.58
N SER A 223 -4.96 -0.21 14.90
CA SER A 223 -4.86 0.94 15.80
C SER A 223 -5.59 2.19 15.28
N ILE A 224 -5.69 2.33 13.95
CA ILE A 224 -6.39 3.45 13.30
C ILE A 224 -7.91 3.28 13.40
N PHE A 225 -8.41 2.04 13.36
CA PHE A 225 -9.84 1.76 13.47
C PHE A 225 -10.32 1.84 14.93
N GLU A 226 -9.54 1.36 15.90
CA GLU A 226 -9.93 1.36 17.31
C GLU A 226 -10.07 2.76 17.91
N GLN A 227 -9.25 3.74 17.48
CA GLN A 227 -9.38 5.14 17.93
C GLN A 227 -10.76 5.76 17.62
N LYS A 228 -11.50 5.25 16.62
CA LYS A 228 -12.85 5.74 16.31
C LYS A 228 -13.92 5.23 17.26
N LEU A 229 -13.72 4.07 17.90
CA LEU A 229 -14.72 3.46 18.79
C LEU A 229 -14.73 4.14 20.16
N ASN A 230 -13.58 4.59 20.66
CA ASN A 230 -13.47 5.17 22.01
C ASN A 230 -13.93 6.64 22.11
N ILE A 231 -14.12 7.34 20.98
CA ILE A 231 -14.60 8.74 20.98
C ILE A 231 -16.09 8.82 21.30
N GLU A 232 -16.89 7.80 20.96
CA GLU A 232 -18.34 7.83 21.21
C GLU A 232 -18.70 7.58 22.68
N ASP A 233 -17.86 6.86 23.44
CA ASP A 233 -18.14 6.53 24.85
C ASP A 233 -17.73 7.62 25.85
N SER A 234 -16.86 8.56 25.43
CA SER A 234 -16.29 9.58 26.35
C SER A 234 -17.17 10.83 26.51
N THR A 235 -18.23 10.97 25.73
CA THR A 235 -19.05 12.20 25.68
C THR A 235 -20.30 12.18 26.57
N ASN A 236 -20.55 11.10 27.33
CA ASN A 236 -21.79 10.93 28.10
C ASN A 236 -21.62 10.83 29.63
N SER A 237 -20.45 11.14 30.19
CA SER A 237 -20.20 11.03 31.63
C SER A 237 -19.76 12.36 32.25
N ASN A 238 -20.58 13.41 32.11
CA ASN A 238 -20.53 14.57 33.01
C ASN A 238 -21.81 15.42 32.89
N THR A 239 -22.93 14.93 33.40
CA THR A 239 -24.04 15.81 33.84
C THR A 239 -24.84 15.14 34.95
N SER A 240 -24.36 15.28 36.18
CA SER A 240 -25.14 15.01 37.39
C SER A 240 -25.67 16.32 37.98
N SER A 241 -27.00 16.35 38.15
CA SER A 241 -27.81 17.15 39.08
C SER A 241 -27.83 18.69 38.94
N ASN A 242 -28.92 19.25 38.38
CA ASN A 242 -30.06 19.74 39.18
C ASN A 242 -31.19 20.37 38.34
N SER A 243 -32.39 20.37 38.95
CA SER A 243 -33.64 21.05 38.61
C SER A 243 -34.44 20.59 37.38
N ASP A 244 -35.37 19.67 37.65
CA ASP A 244 -36.82 19.89 37.58
C ASP A 244 -37.30 21.05 36.69
N SER A 245 -37.66 20.72 35.45
CA SER A 245 -38.78 21.29 34.70
C SER A 245 -38.88 20.54 33.37
N THR A 246 -39.97 19.79 33.21
CA THR A 246 -40.35 19.09 31.99
C THR A 246 -40.65 20.06 30.84
N PRO A 247 -39.98 19.97 29.68
CA PRO A 247 -40.53 20.50 28.44
C PRO A 247 -41.28 19.38 27.71
N GLU A 248 -42.58 19.59 27.53
CA GLU A 248 -43.44 18.80 26.66
C GLU A 248 -42.84 18.77 25.24
N ASN A 249 -42.24 17.65 24.87
CA ASN A 249 -41.82 17.39 23.51
C ASN A 249 -43.08 17.06 22.69
N SER A 250 -43.57 18.06 21.96
CA SER A 250 -44.68 17.93 21.01
C SER A 250 -44.34 16.89 19.94
N VAL A 251 -44.83 15.67 20.14
CA VAL A 251 -44.92 14.64 19.10
C VAL A 251 -45.81 15.21 18.00
N VAL A 252 -45.19 15.62 16.91
CA VAL A 252 -45.91 15.96 15.68
C VAL A 252 -46.56 14.67 15.19
N SER A 253 -47.86 14.53 15.50
CA SER A 253 -48.73 13.53 14.89
C SER A 253 -48.77 13.80 13.39
N ILE A 254 -47.93 13.07 12.65
CA ILE A 254 -48.01 13.00 11.20
C ILE A 254 -49.30 12.24 10.91
N GLU A 255 -50.33 12.96 10.47
CA GLU A 255 -51.56 12.36 9.94
C GLU A 255 -51.18 11.34 8.85
N PRO A 256 -51.82 10.17 8.81
CA PRO A 256 -51.52 9.14 7.81
C PRO A 256 -51.93 9.66 6.44
N VAL A 257 -50.98 10.27 5.73
CA VAL A 257 -51.15 10.63 4.33
C VAL A 257 -51.30 9.32 3.56
N THR A 258 -52.50 9.08 3.05
CA THR A 258 -52.85 7.95 2.19
C THR A 258 -52.18 8.12 0.82
N THR A 259 -50.86 7.98 0.77
CA THR A 259 -50.14 7.93 -0.49
C THR A 259 -50.24 6.52 -1.07
N ASP A 260 -50.83 6.40 -2.25
CA ASP A 260 -50.83 5.18 -3.05
C ASP A 260 -49.40 4.66 -3.23
N VAL A 261 -49.08 3.57 -2.53
CA VAL A 261 -47.76 2.94 -2.59
C VAL A 261 -47.54 2.43 -4.02
N PRO A 262 -46.50 2.89 -4.73
CA PRO A 262 -46.23 2.45 -6.10
C PRO A 262 -45.98 0.94 -6.13
N LYS A 263 -46.94 0.15 -6.63
CA LYS A 263 -46.85 -1.32 -6.69
C LYS A 263 -45.89 -1.85 -7.76
N ASN A 264 -45.19 -0.97 -8.48
CA ASN A 264 -44.54 -1.34 -9.72
C ASN A 264 -43.00 -1.26 -9.58
N SER A 265 -42.40 -2.42 -9.31
CA SER A 265 -40.95 -2.73 -9.21
C SER A 265 -40.26 -2.52 -7.86
N LYS A 266 -39.40 -3.48 -7.49
CA LYS A 266 -38.53 -3.42 -6.29
C LYS A 266 -37.64 -2.18 -6.27
N ILE A 267 -37.21 -1.72 -7.45
CA ILE A 267 -36.36 -0.53 -7.61
C ILE A 267 -37.13 0.75 -7.31
N MET A 268 -38.38 0.87 -7.78
CA MET A 268 -39.20 2.04 -7.43
C MET A 268 -39.49 2.09 -5.93
N ARG A 269 -39.81 0.94 -5.31
CA ARG A 269 -39.99 0.87 -3.86
C ARG A 269 -38.72 1.23 -3.10
N ALA A 270 -37.56 0.77 -3.58
CA ALA A 270 -36.27 1.14 -3.01
C ALA A 270 -35.98 2.65 -3.09
N LYS A 271 -36.25 3.29 -4.24
CA LYS A 271 -36.12 4.74 -4.41
C LYS A 271 -37.07 5.51 -3.49
N TRP A 272 -38.29 5.04 -3.33
CA TRP A 272 -39.27 5.65 -2.43
C TRP A 272 -38.78 5.67 -0.97
N PHE A 273 -38.16 4.60 -0.47
CA PHE A 273 -37.56 4.60 0.88
C PHE A 273 -36.46 5.66 1.05
N VAL A 274 -35.62 5.85 0.02
CA VAL A 274 -34.55 6.85 0.02
C VAL A 274 -35.12 8.26 -0.01
N GLU A 275 -36.09 8.52 -0.90
CA GLU A 275 -36.74 9.82 -1.07
C GLU A 275 -37.51 10.26 0.18
N LYS A 276 -38.13 9.31 0.89
CA LYS A 276 -38.85 9.58 2.14
C LYS A 276 -37.94 9.66 3.38
N GLY A 277 -36.63 9.46 3.23
CA GLY A 277 -35.69 9.51 4.36
C GLY A 277 -35.94 8.44 5.42
N LEU A 278 -36.49 7.28 5.02
CA LEU A 278 -36.91 6.22 5.95
C LEU A 278 -35.78 5.25 6.33
N ILE A 279 -34.53 5.59 5.96
CA ILE A 279 -33.33 4.78 6.19
C ILE A 279 -32.49 5.46 7.27
N GLN A 280 -32.27 4.75 8.38
CA GLN A 280 -31.43 5.21 9.48
C GLN A 280 -30.25 4.24 9.67
N PHE A 281 -29.03 4.77 9.70
CA PHE A 281 -27.84 3.97 9.99
C PHE A 281 -27.65 3.83 11.51
N CYS A 282 -27.43 2.61 11.99
CA CYS A 282 -27.09 2.31 13.37
C CYS A 282 -25.60 1.93 13.44
N SER A 283 -24.76 2.86 13.92
CA SER A 283 -23.30 2.65 14.04
C SER A 283 -22.97 1.48 14.95
N GLN A 284 -23.66 1.39 16.09
CA GLN A 284 -23.43 0.36 17.11
C GLN A 284 -23.62 -1.07 16.58
N MET A 285 -24.61 -1.28 15.70
CA MET A 285 -24.93 -2.60 15.15
C MET A 285 -24.32 -2.83 13.76
N GLY A 286 -23.71 -1.81 13.15
CA GLY A 286 -23.20 -1.88 11.78
C GLY A 286 -24.29 -2.19 10.74
N CYS A 287 -25.54 -1.78 10.99
CA CYS A 287 -26.69 -2.10 10.14
C CYS A 287 -27.56 -0.86 9.82
N PHE A 288 -28.43 -1.00 8.83
CA PHE A 288 -29.39 0.02 8.42
C PHE A 288 -30.80 -0.40 8.80
N ASN A 289 -31.51 0.48 9.49
CA ASN A 289 -32.91 0.33 9.84
C ASN A 289 -33.78 1.04 8.80
N ILE A 290 -34.71 0.32 8.18
CA ILE A 290 -35.63 0.86 7.19
C ILE A 290 -37.06 0.74 7.71
N ARG A 291 -37.80 1.85 7.72
CA ARG A 291 -39.21 1.87 8.09
C ARG A 291 -40.10 1.71 6.86
N ASP A 292 -41.05 0.78 6.91
CA ASP A 292 -42.07 0.62 5.87
C ASP A 292 -43.31 1.48 6.15
N VAL A 293 -44.26 1.49 5.21
CA VAL A 293 -45.52 2.25 5.29
C VAL A 293 -46.33 1.89 6.56
N ASN A 294 -46.25 0.62 6.97
CA ASN A 294 -46.90 0.11 8.19
C ASN A 294 -46.06 0.36 9.46
N ASN A 295 -45.03 1.20 9.38
CA ASN A 295 -44.06 1.48 10.45
C ASN A 295 -43.30 0.23 10.97
N ASN A 296 -43.27 -0.85 10.18
CA ASN A 296 -42.43 -2.01 10.44
C ASN A 296 -40.97 -1.65 10.18
N VAL A 297 -40.07 -2.05 11.09
CA VAL A 297 -38.63 -1.79 10.98
C VAL A 297 -37.93 -3.04 10.45
N PHE A 298 -37.22 -2.89 9.32
CA PHE A 298 -36.39 -3.93 8.74
C PHE A 298 -34.92 -3.59 8.93
N MET A 299 -34.13 -4.57 9.37
CA MET A 299 -32.68 -4.44 9.51
C MET A 299 -31.99 -4.96 8.24
N VAL A 300 -31.03 -4.20 7.73
CA VAL A 300 -30.23 -4.55 6.56
C VAL A 300 -28.76 -4.42 6.89
N THR A 301 -28.00 -5.47 6.61
CA THR A 301 -26.55 -5.50 6.76
C THR A 301 -25.93 -5.75 5.38
N LEU A 302 -24.99 -4.90 4.94
CA LEU A 302 -24.38 -5.04 3.60
C LEU A 302 -23.14 -5.93 3.58
N TYR A 303 -22.35 -5.92 4.65
CA TYR A 303 -21.07 -6.62 4.74
C TYR A 303 -21.05 -7.58 5.94
N PRO A 304 -20.43 -8.76 5.81
CA PRO A 304 -19.67 -9.27 4.65
C PRO A 304 -20.55 -9.77 3.49
N LYS A 305 -21.84 -10.03 3.72
CA LYS A 305 -22.82 -10.37 2.68
C LYS A 305 -24.11 -9.57 2.91
N PRO A 306 -24.80 -9.14 1.84
CA PRO A 306 -26.05 -8.41 1.98
C PRO A 306 -27.15 -9.32 2.54
N VAL A 307 -27.67 -9.00 3.72
CA VAL A 307 -28.75 -9.72 4.42
C VAL A 307 -29.80 -8.71 4.87
N CYS A 308 -31.08 -9.09 4.78
CA CYS A 308 -32.19 -8.30 5.29
C CYS A 308 -33.08 -9.17 6.19
N SER A 309 -33.67 -8.58 7.23
CA SER A 309 -34.63 -9.25 8.13
C SER A 309 -36.00 -9.51 7.49
N CYS A 310 -36.28 -9.00 6.30
CA CYS A 310 -37.54 -9.28 5.60
C CYS A 310 -37.58 -10.71 5.05
N TYR A 311 -38.78 -11.17 4.66
CA TYR A 311 -38.98 -12.52 4.12
C TYR A 311 -38.21 -12.78 2.81
N GLU A 312 -38.03 -11.74 1.97
CA GLU A 312 -37.22 -11.81 0.76
C GLU A 312 -35.73 -11.73 1.12
N LYS A 313 -35.07 -12.88 1.26
CA LYS A 313 -33.68 -12.96 1.76
C LYS A 313 -32.62 -12.40 0.78
N THR A 314 -32.91 -12.36 -0.53
CA THR A 314 -31.96 -11.91 -1.57
C THR A 314 -32.62 -10.87 -2.46
N ASP A 315 -31.87 -9.80 -2.78
CA ASP A 315 -32.29 -8.69 -3.67
C ASP A 315 -33.69 -8.13 -3.35
N CYS A 316 -34.00 -7.96 -2.07
CA CYS A 316 -35.23 -7.30 -1.64
C CYS A 316 -35.11 -5.78 -1.82
N SER A 317 -36.27 -5.10 -1.85
CA SER A 317 -36.29 -3.64 -1.99
C SER A 317 -35.53 -2.89 -0.88
N HIS A 318 -35.44 -3.47 0.32
CA HIS A 318 -34.67 -2.90 1.45
C HIS A 318 -33.16 -2.91 1.20
N ILE A 319 -32.59 -4.02 0.71
CA ILE A 319 -31.16 -4.12 0.36
C ILE A 319 -30.83 -3.11 -0.74
N ILE A 320 -31.67 -3.05 -1.76
CA ILE A 320 -31.50 -2.12 -2.89
C ILE A 320 -31.56 -0.67 -2.40
N ALA A 321 -32.47 -0.34 -1.48
CA ALA A 321 -32.60 1.02 -0.95
C ALA A 321 -31.33 1.48 -0.22
N VAL A 322 -30.73 0.61 0.60
CA VAL A 322 -29.48 0.89 1.33
C VAL A 322 -28.30 1.01 0.36
N GLN A 323 -28.26 0.16 -0.67
CA GLN A 323 -27.24 0.28 -1.70
C GLN A 323 -27.35 1.59 -2.50
N ILE A 324 -28.57 2.08 -2.75
CA ILE A 324 -28.80 3.38 -3.40
C ILE A 324 -28.40 4.52 -2.46
N SER A 325 -28.74 4.46 -1.16
CA SER A 325 -28.46 5.55 -0.22
C SER A 325 -26.95 5.76 0.02
N ILE A 326 -26.14 4.70 -0.07
CA ILE A 326 -24.67 4.76 0.06
C ILE A 326 -24.01 5.10 -1.29
N GLY A 327 -24.75 5.10 -2.39
CA GLY A 327 -24.19 5.27 -3.73
C GLY A 327 -23.39 4.05 -4.23
N ALA A 328 -23.60 2.88 -3.64
CA ALA A 328 -22.91 1.63 -4.00
C ALA A 328 -23.50 0.97 -5.26
N VAL A 329 -24.75 1.28 -5.62
CA VAL A 329 -25.39 0.80 -6.84
C VAL A 329 -25.56 1.93 -7.83
N ASP A 330 -24.79 1.86 -8.92
CA ASP A 330 -25.15 2.55 -10.16
C ASP A 330 -26.49 1.95 -10.62
N VAL A 331 -27.58 2.69 -10.41
CA VAL A 331 -28.96 2.36 -10.83
C VAL A 331 -29.06 2.04 -12.34
N VAL A 332 -27.97 2.26 -13.09
CA VAL A 332 -27.86 2.10 -14.54
C VAL A 332 -26.93 0.97 -14.95
N LYS A 333 -26.72 -0.07 -14.14
CA LYS A 333 -26.53 -1.39 -14.76
C LYS A 333 -27.90 -1.83 -15.27
N LYS A 334 -28.32 -1.26 -16.42
CA LYS A 334 -29.28 -1.89 -17.31
C LYS A 334 -28.78 -3.32 -17.41
N VAL A 335 -29.46 -4.25 -16.75
CA VAL A 335 -29.35 -5.65 -17.08
C VAL A 335 -29.91 -5.66 -18.49
N ASN A 336 -29.03 -5.44 -19.47
CA ASN A 336 -29.22 -5.93 -20.81
C ASN A 336 -29.20 -7.44 -20.63
N SER A 337 -30.27 -8.00 -20.06
CA SER A 337 -30.69 -9.34 -20.36
C SER A 337 -30.94 -9.23 -21.85
N LYS A 338 -29.87 -9.50 -22.61
CA LYS A 338 -30.01 -9.93 -23.99
C LYS A 338 -30.98 -11.08 -23.85
N LEU A 339 -32.26 -10.82 -24.13
CA LEU A 339 -33.25 -11.85 -24.37
C LEU A 339 -32.54 -12.78 -25.33
N LYS A 340 -32.09 -13.93 -24.82
CA LYS A 340 -31.41 -14.93 -25.62
C LYS A 340 -32.50 -15.50 -26.53
N LEU A 341 -32.75 -14.80 -27.64
CA LEU A 341 -33.62 -15.19 -28.74
C LEU A 341 -33.25 -16.59 -29.29
N THR A 342 -32.08 -17.11 -28.93
CA THR A 342 -31.65 -18.48 -29.20
C THR A 342 -32.56 -19.53 -28.56
N LYS A 343 -33.19 -19.29 -27.40
CA LYS A 343 -34.13 -20.26 -26.79
C LYS A 343 -35.52 -20.29 -27.44
N LEU A 344 -35.87 -19.31 -28.26
CA LEU A 344 -37.14 -19.29 -29.02
C LEU A 344 -37.02 -19.96 -30.40
N LYS A 345 -35.81 -20.11 -30.94
CA LYS A 345 -35.60 -20.80 -32.24
C LYS A 345 -35.54 -22.32 -32.14
N GLU A 346 -35.17 -22.89 -30.99
CA GLU A 346 -35.05 -24.35 -30.83
C GLU A 346 -36.39 -25.10 -30.83
N LYS A 347 -37.53 -24.42 -30.65
CA LYS A 347 -38.85 -25.07 -30.64
C LYS A 347 -39.60 -25.07 -31.98
N LYS A 348 -39.02 -24.53 -33.06
CA LYS A 348 -39.69 -24.49 -34.38
C LYS A 348 -39.31 -25.60 -35.37
N ASN A 349 -38.35 -26.47 -35.05
CA ASN A 349 -37.90 -27.51 -36.00
C ASN A 349 -38.36 -28.94 -35.65
N LEU A 350 -39.22 -29.12 -34.65
CA LEU A 350 -39.83 -30.42 -34.38
C LEU A 350 -41.21 -30.49 -34.99
N LYS A 351 -41.25 -30.84 -36.28
CA LYS A 351 -42.13 -31.87 -36.88
C LYS A 351 -42.03 -31.80 -38.40
N SER A 352 -41.67 -32.92 -39.01
CA SER A 352 -42.58 -33.67 -39.90
C SER A 352 -41.79 -34.39 -41.01
N GLY A 353 -41.50 -35.67 -40.76
CA GLY A 353 -41.42 -36.67 -41.82
C GLY A 353 -40.03 -37.03 -42.32
N ARG A 354 -39.53 -38.19 -41.88
CA ARG A 354 -39.39 -39.37 -42.74
C ARG A 354 -39.03 -40.59 -41.90
N LYS A 355 -39.48 -41.73 -42.42
CA LYS A 355 -39.62 -43.04 -41.78
C LYS A 355 -38.27 -43.66 -41.36
N TYR A 356 -38.36 -44.45 -40.30
CA TYR A 356 -37.40 -45.47 -39.87
C TYR A 356 -36.84 -46.30 -41.03
N ARG A 357 -35.54 -46.60 -40.94
CA ARG A 357 -35.00 -47.90 -41.33
C ARG A 357 -34.10 -48.38 -40.20
N ASP A 358 -34.55 -49.44 -39.54
CA ASP A 358 -33.71 -50.35 -38.76
C ASP A 358 -32.65 -50.96 -39.67
N ASN A 359 -31.46 -51.20 -39.13
CA ASN A 359 -30.59 -52.35 -39.41
C ASN A 359 -29.35 -52.26 -38.51
N GLU A 360 -29.44 -53.02 -37.41
CA GLU A 360 -28.50 -54.02 -36.91
C GLU A 360 -27.01 -53.97 -37.34
N ASP A 361 -26.18 -54.16 -36.30
CA ASP A 361 -24.94 -54.93 -36.20
C ASP A 361 -23.71 -54.52 -37.02
N GLU A 362 -22.65 -54.11 -36.31
CA GLU A 362 -21.37 -54.83 -36.32
C GLU A 362 -20.42 -54.35 -35.21
N GLU A 363 -19.88 -55.34 -34.48
CA GLU A 363 -18.93 -55.27 -33.38
C GLU A 363 -17.54 -55.65 -33.92
N ILE A 364 -16.54 -54.76 -33.91
CA ILE A 364 -15.12 -55.14 -34.13
C ILE A 364 -14.16 -54.38 -33.18
N VAL A 365 -13.31 -55.20 -32.57
CA VAL A 365 -12.29 -55.08 -31.51
C VAL A 365 -11.06 -54.20 -31.88
N PRO A 366 -10.29 -53.65 -30.90
CA PRO A 366 -9.18 -52.73 -31.15
C PRO A 366 -7.84 -53.42 -31.47
N VAL A 367 -7.04 -52.80 -32.37
CA VAL A 367 -5.67 -53.23 -32.68
C VAL A 367 -4.64 -52.41 -31.89
N LYS A 368 -3.80 -53.12 -31.13
CA LYS A 368 -2.54 -52.65 -30.54
C LYS A 368 -1.34 -53.00 -31.43
N ASN A 369 -0.24 -52.28 -31.17
CA ASN A 369 1.18 -52.60 -31.40
C ASN A 369 1.86 -51.96 -32.62
N SER A 370 2.92 -51.16 -32.40
CA SER A 370 4.28 -51.73 -32.33
C SER A 370 5.38 -50.67 -32.10
N THR A 371 6.25 -51.00 -31.15
CA THR A 371 7.62 -50.52 -30.90
C THR A 371 8.60 -50.90 -32.02
N LYS A 372 9.65 -50.09 -32.26
CA LYS A 372 11.09 -50.48 -32.16
C LYS A 372 12.09 -49.42 -32.68
N ASN A 373 13.15 -49.24 -31.89
CA ASN A 373 14.59 -49.07 -32.23
C ASN A 373 15.02 -47.82 -33.04
N SER A 374 16.19 -47.19 -32.83
CA SER A 374 17.49 -47.73 -32.44
C SER A 374 18.45 -46.66 -31.86
N LYS A 375 19.45 -47.16 -31.14
CA LYS A 375 20.61 -46.46 -30.55
C LYS A 375 21.59 -45.92 -31.59
N LYS A 376 22.30 -44.83 -31.28
CA LYS A 376 23.69 -44.64 -31.72
C LYS A 376 24.52 -43.82 -30.71
N ASN A 377 25.52 -44.50 -30.15
CA ASN A 377 26.64 -43.94 -29.39
C ASN A 377 27.59 -43.16 -30.32
N LYS A 378 28.30 -42.17 -29.76
CA LYS A 378 29.74 -41.94 -30.05
C LYS A 378 30.39 -41.16 -28.91
N ASN A 379 31.34 -41.82 -28.25
CA ASN A 379 32.40 -41.25 -27.41
C ASN A 379 33.39 -40.47 -28.29
N ILE A 380 33.92 -39.35 -27.79
CA ILE A 380 35.29 -38.88 -28.06
C ILE A 380 35.82 -38.29 -26.75
N GLU A 381 36.94 -38.86 -26.29
CA GLU A 381 37.80 -38.40 -25.20
C GLU A 381 38.91 -37.47 -25.72
N GLU A 382 39.39 -36.62 -24.80
CA GLU A 382 40.75 -36.09 -24.63
C GLU A 382 41.47 -35.34 -25.78
N ASN A 383 41.84 -34.08 -25.53
CA ASN A 383 43.18 -33.78 -25.01
C ASN A 383 43.45 -32.29 -24.69
N MET A 384 44.45 -32.14 -23.84
CA MET A 384 45.03 -30.97 -23.17
C MET A 384 45.51 -29.84 -24.10
N ALA A 385 45.53 -28.60 -23.57
CA ALA A 385 46.74 -27.78 -23.53
C ALA A 385 46.55 -26.52 -22.66
N LEU A 386 47.38 -26.41 -21.64
CA LEU A 386 47.75 -25.18 -20.95
C LEU A 386 48.39 -24.19 -21.93
N ASN A 387 48.12 -22.90 -21.77
CA ASN A 387 49.12 -21.87 -22.10
C ASN A 387 49.04 -20.73 -21.08
N VAL A 388 50.18 -20.57 -20.40
CA VAL A 388 50.55 -19.48 -19.49
C VAL A 388 51.46 -18.53 -20.26
N GLY A 389 51.32 -17.23 -20.00
CA GLY A 389 52.25 -16.19 -20.43
C GLY A 389 51.61 -15.19 -21.38
N LYS A 390 51.91 -13.90 -21.36
CA LYS A 390 52.64 -13.01 -20.44
C LYS A 390 52.41 -11.61 -21.05
N ASP A 391 52.40 -10.60 -20.19
CA ASP A 391 52.91 -9.23 -20.38
C ASP A 391 52.82 -8.54 -21.74
N GLY A 392 52.35 -7.29 -21.76
CA GLY A 392 52.73 -6.36 -22.84
C GLY A 392 51.82 -5.17 -23.09
N SER A 393 51.84 -4.21 -22.16
CA SER A 393 51.95 -2.76 -22.41
C SER A 393 51.33 -2.09 -23.66
N ASN A 394 50.51 -1.07 -23.38
CA ASN A 394 50.52 0.30 -23.94
C ASN A 394 50.87 0.50 -25.42
N VAL A 395 49.93 1.11 -26.18
CA VAL A 395 50.19 2.34 -26.97
C VAL A 395 48.89 3.17 -27.03
N ASN A 396 49.05 4.48 -26.79
CA ASN A 396 48.06 5.54 -26.92
C ASN A 396 47.72 5.86 -28.38
N GLU A 397 46.72 6.73 -28.54
CA GLU A 397 46.68 7.85 -29.49
C GLU A 397 45.84 7.76 -30.78
N ILE A 398 45.02 8.82 -30.88
CA ILE A 398 44.66 9.62 -32.07
C ILE A 398 43.42 9.19 -32.87
N VAL A 399 42.33 9.90 -32.55
CA VAL A 399 41.53 10.76 -33.45
C VAL A 399 41.49 10.37 -34.94
N ASN A 400 40.30 10.03 -35.43
CA ASN A 400 39.84 10.64 -36.69
C ASN A 400 38.32 10.58 -36.80
N GLU A 401 37.70 11.77 -36.68
CA GLU A 401 36.42 12.07 -37.30
C GLU A 401 36.63 12.05 -38.82
N GLN A 402 35.83 11.28 -39.54
CA GLN A 402 35.53 11.58 -40.92
C GLN A 402 34.08 11.18 -41.24
N SER A 403 33.32 12.24 -41.51
CA SER A 403 32.01 12.27 -42.14
C SER A 403 32.04 11.57 -43.50
N VAL A 404 31.06 10.70 -43.73
CA VAL A 404 30.72 10.22 -45.06
C VAL A 404 29.21 10.32 -45.22
N GLU A 405 28.78 11.36 -45.94
CA GLU A 405 27.49 11.42 -46.60
C GLU A 405 27.51 10.42 -47.76
N VAL A 406 26.53 9.51 -47.80
CA VAL A 406 26.18 8.77 -49.02
C VAL A 406 24.68 8.86 -49.23
N THR A 407 24.37 9.49 -50.36
CA THR A 407 23.08 9.62 -51.03
C THR A 407 22.67 8.32 -51.74
N GLY A 408 21.36 8.14 -51.91
CA GLY A 408 20.73 7.25 -52.90
C GLY A 408 19.93 6.11 -52.25
N SER A 409 18.59 6.12 -52.23
CA SER A 409 17.60 6.06 -53.32
C SER A 409 17.01 4.65 -53.45
N THR A 410 15.74 4.58 -53.87
CA THR A 410 14.92 3.39 -54.21
C THR A 410 14.37 2.62 -53.00
N ASP A 411 13.10 2.20 -52.90
CA ASP A 411 11.97 2.23 -53.84
C ASP A 411 10.65 2.10 -53.04
N SER A 412 9.59 2.53 -53.71
CA SER A 412 8.18 2.37 -53.40
C SER A 412 7.76 0.95 -52.98
N ASN A 413 6.88 0.84 -51.97
CA ASN A 413 5.58 0.19 -52.20
C ASN A 413 4.56 0.40 -51.07
N GLU A 414 3.32 0.51 -51.54
CA GLU A 414 2.07 0.77 -50.86
C GLU A 414 1.79 -0.14 -49.65
N LEU A 415 1.24 0.42 -48.56
CA LEU A 415 0.19 -0.30 -47.83
C LEU A 415 -0.68 0.64 -46.95
N ARG A 416 -1.93 0.77 -47.42
CA ARG A 416 -3.20 0.91 -46.66
C ARG A 416 -3.34 2.03 -45.62
N VAL A 417 -4.03 3.07 -46.07
CA VAL A 417 -4.76 4.04 -45.23
C VAL A 417 -6.17 3.50 -44.92
N TYR A 418 -6.51 3.41 -43.63
CA TYR A 418 -7.88 3.54 -43.07
C TYR A 418 -7.76 3.96 -41.60
N PRO A 419 -8.81 4.57 -40.98
CA PRO A 419 -8.65 5.86 -40.33
C PRO A 419 -8.58 5.77 -38.81
N LYS A 420 -7.73 6.63 -38.23
CA LYS A 420 -7.72 6.97 -36.80
C LYS A 420 -8.95 7.82 -36.45
N ILE A 421 -10.06 7.17 -36.08
CA ILE A 421 -11.08 7.80 -35.24
C ILE A 421 -11.53 6.75 -34.23
N LEU A 422 -11.10 6.89 -32.96
CA LEU A 422 -11.91 6.61 -31.76
C LEU A 422 -11.08 6.80 -30.47
N LYS A 423 -11.61 7.70 -29.62
CA LYS A 423 -11.57 7.68 -28.14
C LYS A 423 -10.29 8.17 -27.44
N LYS A 424 -10.02 9.46 -27.59
CA LYS A 424 -9.37 10.28 -26.56
C LYS A 424 -10.46 11.00 -25.75
N LYS A 425 -11.10 10.29 -24.83
CA LYS A 425 -11.92 10.86 -23.73
C LYS A 425 -12.27 9.73 -22.77
N GLN A 426 -12.03 9.95 -21.48
CA GLN A 426 -12.18 9.03 -20.33
C GLN A 426 -10.98 8.14 -19.99
N LYS A 427 -9.86 8.79 -19.67
CA LYS A 427 -8.92 8.32 -18.64
C LYS A 427 -8.52 9.52 -17.76
N ASN A 428 -9.50 10.09 -17.06
CA ASN A 428 -9.26 10.92 -15.88
C ASN A 428 -9.41 10.03 -14.64
N ILE A 429 -8.55 9.01 -14.54
CA ILE A 429 -8.18 8.49 -13.23
C ILE A 429 -7.06 9.43 -12.80
N LEU A 430 -7.28 10.15 -11.70
CA LEU A 430 -6.32 11.04 -11.04
C LEU A 430 -4.93 10.38 -11.02
N LEU A 431 -4.07 10.79 -11.95
CA LEU A 431 -2.62 10.65 -11.84
C LEU A 431 -2.19 11.74 -10.86
N LEU A 432 -2.28 11.45 -9.56
CA LEU A 432 -1.69 12.25 -8.48
C LEU A 432 -0.19 11.98 -8.28
N ASN A 433 0.45 11.31 -9.26
CA ASN A 433 1.90 11.12 -9.32
C ASN A 433 2.54 12.19 -10.21
N ASP A 434 2.11 13.44 -10.07
CA ASP A 434 2.91 14.53 -10.59
C ASP A 434 4.02 14.77 -9.56
N LYS A 435 5.25 14.38 -9.89
CA LYS A 435 6.43 14.59 -9.03
C LYS A 435 6.69 16.08 -8.78
N ASP A 436 6.03 16.94 -9.56
CA ASP A 436 6.12 18.39 -9.50
C ASP A 436 5.00 19.00 -8.65
N PHE A 437 4.06 18.20 -8.11
CA PHE A 437 3.02 18.70 -7.21
C PHE A 437 3.57 18.92 -5.81
N ASP A 438 4.13 20.11 -5.60
CA ASP A 438 4.69 20.55 -4.34
C ASP A 438 3.62 21.26 -3.48
N PHE A 439 3.07 20.55 -2.48
CA PHE A 439 2.17 21.14 -1.48
C PHE A 439 2.82 22.34 -0.77
N LYS A 440 4.16 22.36 -0.61
CA LYS A 440 4.89 23.48 -0.02
C LYS A 440 4.83 24.71 -0.93
N LYS A 441 4.94 24.51 -2.24
CA LYS A 441 4.77 25.55 -3.26
C LYS A 441 3.35 26.10 -3.28
N LEU A 442 2.32 25.24 -3.21
CA LEU A 442 0.91 25.68 -3.17
C LEU A 442 0.61 26.55 -1.94
N ILE A 443 1.14 26.17 -0.77
CA ILE A 443 1.01 26.97 0.46
C ILE A 443 1.78 28.30 0.32
N ASN A 444 2.99 28.26 -0.24
CA ASN A 444 3.79 29.47 -0.49
C ASN A 444 3.12 30.42 -1.49
N GLU A 445 2.48 29.88 -2.53
CA GLU A 445 1.76 30.64 -3.56
C GLU A 445 0.39 31.15 -3.08
N SER A 446 -0.17 30.56 -2.01
CA SER A 446 -1.49 30.95 -1.50
C SER A 446 -1.50 32.33 -0.86
N ASP A 447 -0.35 32.92 -0.55
CA ASP A 447 -0.15 34.27 0.00
C ASP A 447 -0.96 34.64 1.25
N LEU A 448 -1.69 33.70 1.85
CA LEU A 448 -2.67 33.95 2.92
C LEU A 448 -2.08 33.77 4.34
N LEU A 449 -1.04 32.95 4.48
CA LEU A 449 -0.48 32.54 5.77
C LEU A 449 1.02 32.84 5.85
N ILE A 450 1.50 33.26 7.02
CA ILE A 450 2.93 33.37 7.33
C ILE A 450 3.37 32.11 8.06
N LYS A 451 4.51 31.54 7.65
CA LYS A 451 5.12 30.42 8.37
C LYS A 451 5.90 30.91 9.59
N PRO A 452 6.11 30.06 10.61
CA PRO A 452 7.00 30.37 11.74
C PRO A 452 8.36 30.92 11.32
N GLU A 453 8.91 30.36 10.23
CA GLU A 453 10.26 30.64 9.71
C GLU A 453 10.35 32.00 8.99
N ASP A 454 9.22 32.57 8.55
CA ASP A 454 9.15 33.81 7.76
C ASP A 454 8.78 35.03 8.62
N LEU A 455 8.57 34.84 9.92
CA LEU A 455 8.35 35.93 10.87
C LEU A 455 9.67 36.67 11.13
N PRO A 456 9.68 38.02 11.16
CA PRO A 456 10.88 38.76 11.54
C PRO A 456 11.33 38.34 12.95
N ASP A 457 12.63 38.04 13.11
CA ASP A 457 13.23 37.72 14.41
C ASP A 457 12.92 38.84 15.42
N GLY A 458 12.01 38.56 16.36
CA GLY A 458 11.54 39.51 17.38
C GLY A 458 10.02 39.73 17.45
N VAL A 459 9.23 39.14 16.56
CA VAL A 459 7.75 39.28 16.58
C VAL A 459 7.04 38.22 17.43
N VAL A 460 7.75 37.19 17.91
CA VAL A 460 7.19 36.31 18.93
C VAL A 460 7.27 37.00 20.29
N ASN A 461 6.23 37.78 20.61
CA ASN A 461 6.04 38.35 21.94
C ASN A 461 5.58 37.22 22.87
N ILE A 462 6.48 36.27 23.16
CA ILE A 462 6.28 35.32 24.25
C ILE A 462 6.46 36.15 25.51
N ASP A 463 5.35 36.47 26.18
CA ASP A 463 5.42 37.01 27.52
C ASP A 463 5.91 35.91 28.47
N PHE A 464 7.23 35.81 28.61
CA PHE A 464 7.86 34.84 29.50
C PHE A 464 7.43 35.02 30.95
N PHE A 465 6.85 36.16 31.33
CA PHE A 465 6.31 36.37 32.66
C PHE A 465 5.09 35.46 32.92
N ILE A 466 4.29 35.17 31.89
CA ILE A 466 3.13 34.26 31.98
C ILE A 466 3.57 32.82 32.24
N TYR A 467 4.75 32.43 31.77
CA TYR A 467 5.28 31.06 31.87
C TYR A 467 6.28 30.87 33.02
N ARG A 468 6.44 31.85 33.91
CA ARG A 468 7.40 31.77 35.03
C ARG A 468 7.20 30.50 35.86
N ASN A 469 5.96 30.10 36.12
CA ASN A 469 5.64 28.93 36.95
C ASN A 469 5.89 27.59 36.24
N CYS A 470 6.19 27.59 34.93
CA CYS A 470 6.48 26.39 34.16
C CYS A 470 7.96 25.99 34.20
N PHE A 471 8.81 26.83 34.80
CA PHE A 471 10.24 26.58 34.93
C PHE A 471 10.65 26.60 36.41
N SER A 472 11.71 25.88 36.75
CA SER A 472 12.40 26.15 38.02
C SER A 472 12.93 27.59 38.02
N ASP A 473 13.04 28.23 39.18
CA ASP A 473 13.55 29.61 39.29
C ASP A 473 14.92 29.76 38.60
N GLU A 474 15.77 28.74 38.72
CA GLU A 474 17.10 28.69 38.10
C GLU A 474 17.03 28.54 36.56
N GLY A 475 16.07 27.76 36.04
CA GLY A 475 15.81 27.61 34.61
C GLY A 475 15.25 28.90 33.99
N TYR A 476 14.34 29.58 34.70
CA TYR A 476 13.78 30.86 34.28
C TYR A 476 14.86 31.95 34.22
N LEU A 477 15.68 32.08 35.27
CA LEU A 477 16.78 33.05 35.31
C LEU A 477 17.84 32.79 34.21
N SER A 478 18.13 31.52 33.92
CA SER A 478 19.04 31.13 32.83
C SER A 478 18.52 31.60 31.47
N ILE A 479 17.23 31.40 31.18
CA ILE A 479 16.60 31.85 29.92
C ILE A 479 16.59 33.39 29.83
N MET A 480 16.22 34.08 30.92
CA MET A 480 16.21 35.54 30.95
C MET A 480 17.60 36.15 30.76
N SER A 481 18.65 35.52 31.31
CA SER A 481 20.04 35.96 31.11
C SER A 481 20.49 35.88 29.64
N VAL A 482 20.05 34.86 28.90
CA VAL A 482 20.34 34.69 27.47
C VAL A 482 19.62 35.75 26.65
N VAL A 483 18.36 36.04 27.00
CA VAL A 483 17.56 37.09 26.35
C VAL A 483 18.18 38.47 26.59
N GLU A 484 18.63 38.77 27.81
CA GLU A 484 19.31 40.03 28.14
C GLU A 484 20.68 40.17 27.47
N ASN A 485 21.48 39.09 27.42
CA ASN A 485 22.76 39.11 26.72
C ASN A 485 22.59 39.30 25.21
N LYS A 486 21.55 38.72 24.59
CA LYS A 486 21.22 38.98 23.19
C LYS A 486 20.75 40.43 22.96
N LYS A 487 20.01 41.04 23.89
CA LYS A 487 19.66 42.47 23.83
C LYS A 487 20.90 43.38 23.87
N LYS A 488 21.92 43.03 24.66
CA LYS A 488 23.19 43.79 24.74
C LYS A 488 24.02 43.73 23.45
N HIS A 489 23.95 42.62 22.70
CA HIS A 489 24.68 42.46 21.43
C HIS A 489 24.01 43.13 20.22
N LEU A 490 22.78 43.65 20.37
CA LEU A 490 21.99 44.20 19.27
C LEU A 490 22.24 45.69 18.94
N ASN A 491 23.23 46.37 19.52
CA ASN A 491 23.47 47.78 19.16
C ASN A 491 24.93 48.30 19.23
N PRO A 492 25.81 47.95 18.27
CA PRO A 492 27.01 48.77 18.00
C PRO A 492 26.85 49.69 16.78
N LYS A 493 25.86 49.43 15.91
CA LYS A 493 25.75 50.11 14.59
C LYS A 493 24.85 51.34 14.59
N ARG A 494 24.10 51.60 15.66
CA ARG A 494 23.17 52.76 15.73
C ARG A 494 23.85 54.04 16.26
N ASP A 495 24.96 53.94 16.98
CA ASP A 495 25.69 55.11 17.50
C ASP A 495 26.63 55.78 16.49
N ARG A 496 26.96 55.13 15.36
CA ARG A 496 27.77 55.76 14.30
C ARG A 496 26.99 56.71 13.39
N LYS A 497 25.65 56.64 13.35
CA LYS A 497 24.82 57.54 12.53
C LYS A 497 24.37 58.82 13.24
N LEU A 498 24.67 58.97 14.54
CA LEU A 498 24.36 60.19 15.32
C LEU A 498 25.56 61.13 15.51
N LYS A 499 26.76 60.79 14.99
CA LYS A 499 27.96 61.63 15.08
C LYS A 499 28.37 62.34 13.79
N THR A 500 27.60 62.22 12.71
CA THR A 500 27.88 62.91 11.43
C THR A 500 26.95 64.09 11.14
N ASN A 501 26.10 64.47 12.08
CA ASN A 501 25.28 65.69 12.01
C ASN A 501 25.56 66.60 13.21
N ASN A 502 26.81 67.03 13.38
CA ASN A 502 27.19 68.22 14.13
C ASN A 502 28.34 68.91 13.41
#